data_AF-A0A7C6YTE1-F1
#
_entry.id   AF-A0A7C6YTE1-F1
#
_cell.length_a   1.000
_cell.length_b   1.000
_cell.length_c   1.000
_cell.angle_alpha   90.00
_cell.angle_beta   90.00
_cell.angle_gamma   90.00
#
_symmetry.space_group_name_H-M   'P 1'
#
loop_
_entity.id
_entity.type
_entity.pdbx_description
1 polymer ?
#
loop_
_entity_poly.entity_id
_entity_poly.type
_entity_poly.pdbx_seq_one_letter_code
_entity_poly.pdbx_strand_id
1 'polypeptide(L)'
;AFEKTLNTEVIIPKYYDVMGAVGCCYLAMKATQNKPTKFKGWRAAEFNFRPTSFECQGCPNLCEVIQIYENDVVIARWGDRCGKWSNASLSSEVS
;
A
#
# COMPACT_ATOMS: atom_id res chain seq x y z
N ALA A 1 -32.32 -4.93 2.70
CA ALA A 1 -32.41 -5.70 1.43
C ALA A 1 -31.35 -6.80 1.39
N PHE A 2 -30.07 -6.48 1.64
CA PHE A 2 -28.97 -7.44 1.65
C PHE A 2 -29.17 -8.61 2.65
N GLU A 3 -29.53 -8.34 3.91
CA GLU A 3 -29.84 -9.37 4.92
C GLU A 3 -30.98 -10.31 4.51
N LYS A 4 -32.03 -9.75 3.89
CA LYS A 4 -33.19 -10.53 3.41
C LYS A 4 -32.79 -11.46 2.26
N THR A 5 -31.89 -11.02 1.38
CA THR A 5 -31.37 -11.85 0.28
C THR A 5 -30.44 -12.94 0.80
N LEU A 6 -29.61 -12.64 1.80
CA LEU A 6 -28.67 -13.59 2.39
C LEU A 6 -29.31 -14.52 3.42
N ASN A 7 -30.55 -14.22 3.84
CA ASN A 7 -31.26 -14.89 4.93
C ASN A 7 -30.40 -15.01 6.21
N THR A 8 -29.59 -13.97 6.47
CA THR A 8 -28.63 -13.90 7.58
C THR A 8 -28.53 -12.47 8.11
N GLU A 9 -28.31 -12.35 9.41
CA GLU A 9 -28.03 -11.07 10.07
C GLU A 9 -26.68 -10.50 9.62
N VAL A 10 -26.64 -9.21 9.28
CA VAL A 10 -25.41 -8.52 8.88
C VAL A 10 -24.98 -7.57 9.99
N ILE A 11 -23.83 -7.87 10.58
CA ILE A 11 -23.24 -7.05 11.65
C ILE A 11 -22.42 -5.93 11.01
N ILE A 12 -22.83 -4.67 11.25
CA ILE A 12 -22.09 -3.47 10.81
C ILE A 12 -21.35 -2.88 12.01
N PRO A 13 -20.00 -2.85 12.02
CA PRO A 13 -19.23 -2.22 13.09
C PRO A 13 -19.55 -0.73 13.22
N LYS A 14 -19.53 -0.20 14.44
CA LYS A 14 -19.80 1.22 14.73
C LYS A 14 -18.90 2.19 13.94
N TYR A 15 -17.65 1.80 13.68
CA TYR A 15 -16.63 2.60 13.00
C TYR A 15 -16.26 2.00 11.63
N TYR A 16 -17.26 1.58 10.87
CA TYR A 16 -17.07 0.89 9.58
C TYR A 16 -16.29 1.72 8.55
N ASP A 17 -16.35 3.04 8.65
CA ASP A 17 -15.70 4.03 7.79
C ASP A 17 -14.18 4.03 7.92
N VAL A 18 -13.64 3.66 9.09
CA VAL A 18 -12.18 3.60 9.36
C VAL A 18 -11.63 2.18 9.43
N MET A 19 -12.47 1.15 9.21
CA MET A 19 -12.06 -0.26 9.35
C MET A 19 -10.88 -0.64 8.45
N GLY A 20 -10.73 0.01 7.29
CA GLY A 20 -9.57 -0.19 6.42
C GLY A 20 -8.25 0.18 7.11
N ALA A 21 -8.19 1.35 7.76
CA ALA A 21 -7.00 1.80 8.48
C ALA A 21 -6.67 0.90 9.68
N VAL A 22 -7.71 0.48 10.43
CA VAL A 22 -7.56 -0.48 11.54
C VAL A 22 -6.97 -1.80 11.05
N GLY A 23 -7.49 -2.31 9.93
CA GLY A 23 -6.98 -3.52 9.26
C GLY A 23 -5.51 -3.38 8.86
N CYS A 24 -5.13 -2.26 8.23
CA CYS A 24 -3.74 -1.98 7.88
C CYS A 24 -2.80 -2.01 9.10
N CYS A 25 -3.19 -1.35 10.21
CA CYS A 25 -2.42 -1.36 11.45
C CYS A 25 -2.26 -2.78 12.03
N TYR A 26 -3.34 -3.56 12.04
CA TYR A 26 -3.32 -4.93 12.54
C TYR A 26 -2.40 -5.84 11.72
N LEU A 27 -2.45 -5.72 10.39
CA LEU A 27 -1.57 -6.47 9.49
C LEU A 27 -0.11 -6.06 9.66
N ALA A 28 0.17 -4.75 9.77
CA ALA A 28 1.52 -4.25 10.03
C ALA A 28 2.06 -4.81 11.35
N MET A 29 1.28 -4.75 12.43
CA MET A 29 1.64 -5.30 13.75
C MET A 29 2.00 -6.78 13.66
N LYS A 30 1.19 -7.61 12.99
CA LYS A 30 1.50 -9.04 12.79
C LYS A 30 2.78 -9.26 11.98
N ALA A 31 2.98 -8.47 10.92
CA ALA A 31 4.15 -8.58 10.06
C ALA A 31 5.46 -8.19 10.76
N THR A 32 5.38 -7.39 11.83
CA THR A 32 6.53 -6.85 12.58
C THR A 32 6.70 -7.40 14.00
N GLN A 33 5.81 -8.25 14.51
CA GLN A 33 5.76 -8.68 15.92
C GLN A 33 7.09 -9.19 16.48
N ASN A 34 7.89 -9.89 15.67
CA ASN A 34 9.19 -10.45 16.07
C ASN A 34 10.36 -9.84 15.27
N LYS A 35 10.21 -8.59 14.80
CA LYS A 35 11.24 -7.89 14.03
C LYS A 35 11.68 -6.63 14.79
N PRO A 36 12.97 -6.27 14.74
CA PRO A 36 13.40 -4.98 15.25
C PRO A 36 12.68 -3.85 14.51
N THR A 37 12.40 -2.76 15.22
CA THR A 37 11.77 -1.59 14.61
C THR A 37 12.67 -0.99 13.52
N LYS A 38 12.04 -0.55 12.42
CA LYS A 38 12.68 0.26 11.37
C LYS A 38 12.16 1.70 11.42
N PHE A 39 11.85 2.19 12.62
CA PHE A 39 11.38 3.56 12.80
C PHE A 39 12.42 4.53 12.25
N LYS A 40 12.01 5.36 11.28
CA LYS A 40 12.88 6.31 10.58
C LYS A 40 13.20 7.57 11.42
N GLY A 41 12.71 7.64 12.66
CA GLY A 41 12.83 8.83 13.51
C GLY A 41 11.71 9.84 13.27
N TRP A 42 11.60 10.85 14.14
CA TRP A 42 10.54 11.87 14.08
C TRP A 42 10.62 12.77 12.84
N ARG A 43 11.82 12.91 12.26
CA ARG A 43 12.02 13.62 10.98
C ARG A 43 11.24 13.01 9.82
N ALA A 44 10.78 11.76 9.95
CA ALA A 44 9.92 11.14 8.94
C ALA A 44 8.60 11.91 8.72
N ALA A 45 8.14 12.69 9.71
CA ALA A 45 6.98 13.56 9.56
C ALA A 45 7.22 14.74 8.60
N GLU A 46 8.48 15.08 8.35
CA GLU A 46 8.90 16.16 7.44
C GLU A 46 9.17 15.65 6.02
N PHE A 47 9.10 14.33 5.79
CA PHE A 47 9.39 13.76 4.48
C PHE A 47 8.27 14.09 3.50
N ASN A 48 8.67 14.46 2.27
CA ASN A 48 7.74 14.70 1.19
C ASN A 48 7.40 13.38 0.52
N PHE A 49 6.20 12.89 0.76
CA PHE A 49 5.65 11.72 0.07
C PHE A 49 4.83 12.17 -1.14
N ARG A 50 5.21 11.69 -2.32
CA ARG A 50 4.50 11.99 -3.58
C ARG A 50 4.05 10.69 -4.25
N PRO A 51 2.76 10.34 -4.17
CA PRO A 51 2.20 9.26 -4.96
C PRO A 51 2.05 9.69 -6.42
N THR A 52 2.41 8.82 -7.36
CA THR A 52 2.19 9.01 -8.81
C THR A 52 1.80 7.68 -9.44
N SER A 53 1.24 7.71 -10.65
CA SER A 53 1.03 6.50 -11.45
C SER A 53 1.49 6.68 -12.89
N PHE A 54 1.79 5.55 -13.54
CA PHE A 54 2.12 5.51 -14.96
C PHE A 54 1.66 4.19 -15.59
N GLU A 55 1.51 4.16 -16.91
CA GLU A 55 1.15 2.95 -17.66
C GLU A 55 2.38 2.11 -18.01
N CYS A 56 2.32 0.82 -17.73
CA CYS A 56 3.39 -0.12 -18.08
C CYS A 56 3.41 -0.40 -19.59
N GLN A 57 4.36 0.21 -20.30
CA GLN A 57 4.61 -0.04 -21.72
C GLN A 57 5.22 -1.43 -22.02
N GLY A 58 5.46 -2.24 -20.99
CA GLY A 58 6.11 -3.55 -21.09
C GLY A 58 5.16 -4.74 -21.11
N CYS A 59 3.83 -4.53 -21.13
CA CYS A 59 2.85 -5.61 -21.22
C CYS A 59 1.65 -5.20 -22.09
N PRO A 60 0.97 -6.16 -22.74
CA PRO A 60 -0.16 -5.87 -23.64
C PRO A 60 -1.37 -5.26 -22.92
N ASN A 61 -1.44 -5.44 -21.59
CA ASN A 61 -2.53 -4.93 -20.76
C ASN A 61 -2.33 -3.48 -20.30
N LEU A 62 -1.20 -2.85 -20.66
CA LEU A 62 -0.82 -1.49 -20.24
C LEU A 62 -1.16 -1.24 -18.76
N CYS A 63 -0.77 -2.17 -17.88
CA CYS A 63 -1.23 -2.11 -16.50
C CYS A 63 -0.76 -0.82 -15.82
N GLU A 64 -1.66 -0.18 -15.08
CA GLU A 64 -1.32 0.98 -14.26
C GLU A 64 -0.42 0.56 -13.11
N VAL A 65 0.66 1.32 -12.92
CA VAL A 65 1.61 1.12 -11.84
C VAL A 65 1.55 2.34 -10.94
N ILE A 66 1.25 2.13 -9.68
CA ILE A 66 1.32 3.16 -8.65
C ILE A 66 2.73 3.12 -8.05
N GLN A 67 3.33 4.29 -7.85
CA GLN A 67 4.64 4.42 -7.21
C GLN A 67 4.66 5.57 -6.20
N ILE A 68 5.36 5.36 -5.08
CA ILE A 68 5.56 6.37 -4.04
C ILE A 68 7.01 6.85 -4.07
N TYR A 69 7.17 8.17 -4.13
CA TYR A 69 8.42 8.85 -3.84
C TYR A 69 8.49 9.29 -2.37
N GLU A 70 9.64 9.08 -1.73
CA GLU A 70 10.06 9.71 -0.47
C GLU A 70 11.26 10.60 -0.77
N ASN A 71 11.10 11.92 -0.67
CA ASN A 71 12.16 12.89 -1.00
C ASN A 71 12.82 12.59 -2.37
N ASP A 72 11.99 12.37 -3.39
CA ASP A 72 12.37 12.05 -4.78
C ASP A 72 13.01 10.67 -5.02
N VAL A 73 13.09 9.82 -4.00
CA VAL A 73 13.49 8.40 -4.14
C VAL A 73 12.26 7.50 -4.19
N VAL A 74 12.18 6.60 -5.17
CA VAL A 74 11.08 5.63 -5.25
C VAL A 74 11.25 4.56 -4.17
N ILE A 75 10.31 4.50 -3.23
CA ILE A 75 10.35 3.57 -2.08
C ILE A 75 9.36 2.41 -2.19
N ALA A 76 8.35 2.52 -3.06
CA ALA A 76 7.35 1.48 -3.26
C ALA A 76 6.73 1.55 -4.65
N ARG A 77 6.38 0.38 -5.20
CA ARG A 77 5.57 0.21 -6.41
C ARG A 77 4.56 -0.92 -6.23
N TRP A 78 3.35 -0.74 -6.73
CA TRP A 78 2.32 -1.79 -6.79
C TRP A 78 1.31 -1.50 -7.90
N GLY A 79 0.33 -2.41 -8.09
CA GLY A 79 -0.74 -2.27 -9.07
C GLY A 79 -0.45 -2.93 -10.43
N ASP A 80 0.81 -3.30 -10.68
CA ASP A 80 1.17 -3.98 -11.92
C ASP A 80 0.61 -5.40 -11.98
N ARG A 81 0.02 -5.76 -13.11
CA ARG A 81 -0.54 -7.10 -13.34
C ARG A 81 0.47 -8.10 -13.89
N CYS A 82 1.56 -7.61 -14.48
CA CYS A 82 2.59 -8.44 -15.09
C CYS A 82 3.74 -8.80 -14.13
N GLY A 83 3.77 -8.24 -12.92
CA GLY A 83 4.84 -8.49 -11.94
C GLY A 83 6.19 -7.84 -12.26
N LYS A 84 6.29 -7.04 -13.33
CA LYS A 84 7.54 -6.40 -13.76
C LYS A 84 8.02 -5.34 -12.77
N TRP A 85 7.10 -4.62 -12.14
CA TRP A 85 7.42 -3.45 -11.32
C TRP A 85 7.34 -3.76 -9.83
N SER A 86 6.44 -4.63 -9.41
CA SER A 86 6.37 -5.11 -8.01
C SER A 86 7.56 -6.00 -7.62
N ASN A 87 8.14 -6.73 -8.57
CA ASN A 87 9.33 -7.55 -8.33
C ASN A 87 10.65 -6.84 -8.65
N ALA A 88 10.59 -5.60 -9.16
CA ALA A 88 11.80 -4.85 -9.44
C ALA A 88 12.47 -4.43 -8.12
N SER A 89 13.77 -4.71 -7.98
CA SER A 89 14.58 -4.17 -6.90
C SER A 89 14.59 -2.65 -6.97
N LEU A 90 14.12 -1.97 -5.92
CA LEU A 90 14.19 -0.52 -5.81
C LEU A 90 15.61 -0.16 -5.35
N SER A 91 16.48 0.22 -6.28
CA SER A 91 17.81 0.73 -5.95
C SER A 91 17.71 2.19 -5.57
N SER A 92 18.18 2.50 -4.35
CA SER A 92 18.40 3.87 -3.90
C SER A 92 19.73 4.38 -4.48
N GLU A 93 19.72 4.80 -5.74
CA GLU A 93 20.81 5.64 -6.27
C GLU A 93 20.35 7.09 -6.17
N VAL A 94 20.85 7.78 -5.14
CA VAL A 94 20.89 9.24 -5.07
C VAL A 94 22.27 9.62 -5.60
N SER A 95 22.31 10.31 -6.74
CA SER A 95 23.51 11.01 -7.23
C SER A 95 23.75 12.27 -6.42
#